data_AF-A0A976FNV0-F1
#
_entry.id   AF-A0A976FNV0-F1
#
_cell.length_a   1.000
_cell.length_b   1.000
_cell.length_c   1.000
_cell.angle_alpha   90.00
_cell.angle_beta   90.00
_cell.angle_gamma   90.00
#
_symmetry.space_group_name_H-M   'P 1'
#
loop_
_entity.id
_entity.type
_entity.pdbx_description
1 polymer ?
#
loop_
_entity_poly.entity_id
_entity_poly.type
_entity_poly.pdbx_seq_one_letter_code
_entity_poly.pdbx_strand_id
1 'polypeptide(L)'
;MKVAFEMDNFVLHGKAAVPNEAPVSKPKRKRQTTIHNGEKVVSVDHVQYLKEELDDVKSVDNMLSILDALERLFMSLEMLEKTRIGISLTRLLRRSDSKEVQYRATKLLVVWKATAKKAIRRRARRVDTYGRNYAE
;
A
#
# COMPACT_ATOMS: atom_id res chain seq x y z
N MET A 1 56.74 -45.08 9.35
CA MET A 1 57.05 -44.04 8.34
C MET A 1 55.73 -43.50 7.80
N LYS A 2 55.54 -42.18 7.89
CA LYS A 2 54.41 -41.40 7.35
C LYS A 2 54.52 -41.32 5.82
N VAL A 3 53.40 -41.44 5.09
CA VAL A 3 53.04 -40.62 3.90
C VAL A 3 51.51 -40.79 3.70
N ALA A 4 50.69 -39.85 4.20
CA ALA A 4 50.06 -38.73 3.48
C ALA A 4 48.92 -39.16 2.52
N PHE A 5 47.67 -38.91 2.94
CA PHE A 5 46.48 -38.94 2.09
C PHE A 5 46.46 -37.65 1.25
N GLU A 6 46.64 -37.79 -0.04
CA GLU A 6 46.49 -36.72 -1.03
C GLU A 6 45.00 -36.63 -1.39
N MET A 7 44.36 -35.49 -1.12
CA MET A 7 42.98 -35.22 -1.54
C MET A 7 43.01 -34.41 -2.84
N ASP A 8 43.00 -35.12 -3.96
CA ASP A 8 42.89 -34.50 -5.28
C ASP A 8 41.44 -34.15 -5.63
N ASN A 9 41.18 -32.84 -5.57
CA ASN A 9 40.54 -32.05 -6.62
C ASN A 9 39.32 -32.66 -7.33
N PHE A 10 38.13 -32.36 -6.79
CA PHE A 10 36.88 -32.44 -7.57
C PHE A 10 36.85 -31.35 -8.65
N VAL A 11 37.22 -31.70 -9.89
CA VAL A 11 36.87 -30.91 -11.08
C VAL A 11 36.27 -31.85 -12.13
N LEU A 12 34.95 -32.03 -12.08
CA LEU A 12 34.21 -32.66 -13.17
C LEU A 12 34.12 -31.68 -14.36
N HIS A 13 34.99 -31.90 -15.35
CA HIS A 13 34.86 -31.33 -16.69
C HIS A 13 33.70 -32.02 -17.43
N GLY A 14 32.54 -31.36 -17.47
CA GLY A 14 31.42 -31.71 -18.35
C GLY A 14 31.43 -30.84 -19.61
N LYS A 15 31.46 -31.49 -20.76
CA LYS A 15 31.63 -30.96 -22.12
C LYS A 15 30.50 -30.02 -22.57
N ALA A 16 30.85 -29.09 -23.46
CA ALA A 16 30.04 -27.97 -23.94
C ALA A 16 28.67 -28.34 -24.54
N ALA A 17 27.65 -27.55 -24.19
CA ALA A 17 26.40 -27.41 -24.93
C ALA A 17 26.11 -25.91 -25.16
N VAL A 18 25.81 -25.61 -26.42
CA VAL A 18 25.51 -24.33 -27.09
C VAL A 18 24.77 -23.29 -26.23
N PRO A 19 25.14 -21.99 -26.27
CA PRO A 19 24.40 -20.95 -25.57
C PRO A 19 23.11 -20.63 -26.34
N ASN A 20 21.97 -21.10 -25.84
CA ASN A 20 20.69 -20.53 -26.23
C ASN A 20 20.37 -19.41 -25.22
N GLU A 21 20.70 -18.18 -25.57
CA GLU A 21 20.44 -16.99 -24.77
C GLU A 21 18.93 -16.69 -24.74
N ALA A 22 18.20 -17.39 -23.87
CA ALA A 22 16.95 -16.86 -23.35
C ALA A 22 17.30 -15.77 -22.32
N PRO A 23 16.74 -14.55 -22.39
CA PRO A 23 17.01 -13.53 -21.38
C PRO A 23 16.39 -13.97 -20.06
N VAL A 24 17.19 -14.57 -19.18
CA VAL A 24 16.82 -14.89 -17.80
C VAL A 24 16.63 -13.56 -17.08
N SER A 25 15.39 -13.09 -17.08
CA SER A 25 14.99 -11.92 -16.32
C SER A 25 15.26 -12.19 -14.85
N LYS A 26 16.26 -11.51 -14.28
CA LYS A 26 16.62 -11.62 -12.86
C LYS A 26 15.36 -11.31 -12.03
N PRO A 27 14.96 -12.15 -11.06
CA PRO A 27 13.80 -11.88 -10.24
C PRO A 27 14.04 -10.57 -9.49
N LYS A 28 13.27 -9.53 -9.83
CA LYS A 28 13.29 -8.26 -9.12
C LYS A 28 12.98 -8.55 -7.65
N ARG A 29 14.00 -8.47 -6.78
CA ARG A 29 13.88 -8.59 -5.32
C ARG A 29 12.66 -7.80 -4.87
N LYS A 30 11.62 -8.51 -4.43
CA LYS A 30 10.43 -7.88 -3.85
C LYS A 30 10.90 -7.15 -2.61
N ARG A 31 10.96 -5.83 -2.66
CA ARG A 31 11.21 -5.01 -1.47
C ARG A 31 10.02 -5.23 -0.55
N GLN A 32 10.21 -6.10 0.45
CA GLN A 32 9.31 -6.23 1.57
C GLN A 32 9.11 -4.83 2.16
N THR A 33 7.87 -4.38 2.27
CA THR A 33 7.58 -3.14 2.99
C THR A 33 7.72 -3.45 4.47
N THR A 34 8.91 -3.19 5.02
CA THR A 34 9.15 -3.27 6.46
C THR A 34 8.19 -2.31 7.16
N ILE A 35 7.35 -2.85 8.04
CA ILE A 35 6.50 -2.05 8.91
C ILE A 35 7.44 -1.50 9.99
N HIS A 36 7.92 -0.28 9.78
CA HIS A 36 9.00 0.28 10.59
C HIS A 36 8.57 0.57 12.04
N ASN A 37 7.30 0.87 12.31
CA ASN A 37 6.78 1.14 13.67
C ASN A 37 5.40 0.49 13.85
N GLY A 38 5.12 -0.06 15.03
CA GLY A 38 3.80 -0.56 15.44
C GLY A 38 2.68 0.48 15.44
N GLU A 39 3.03 1.76 15.30
CA GLU A 39 2.13 2.91 15.11
C GLU A 39 1.34 2.87 13.79
N LYS A 40 1.75 2.04 12.83
CA LYS A 40 1.18 2.04 11.46
C LYS A 40 -0.07 1.18 11.31
N VAL A 41 -0.59 0.63 12.40
CA VAL A 41 -1.84 -0.12 12.42
C VAL A 41 -2.97 0.81 12.85
N VAL A 42 -3.56 1.50 11.89
CA VAL A 42 -4.79 2.24 12.12
C VAL A 42 -5.95 1.25 12.13
N SER A 43 -6.71 1.19 13.22
CA SER A 43 -7.90 0.33 13.29
C SER A 43 -9.01 0.87 12.41
N VAL A 44 -9.73 -0.05 11.75
CA VAL A 44 -10.94 0.30 10.98
C VAL A 44 -11.93 1.05 11.85
N ASP A 45 -12.06 0.61 13.10
CA ASP A 45 -12.99 1.17 14.09
C ASP A 45 -12.68 2.63 14.42
N HIS A 46 -11.40 2.99 14.54
CA HIS A 46 -11.03 4.39 14.81
C HIS A 46 -11.39 5.32 13.65
N VAL A 47 -11.16 4.87 12.41
CA VAL A 47 -11.56 5.65 11.22
C VAL A 47 -13.07 5.73 11.08
N GLN A 48 -13.79 4.65 11.44
CA GLN A 48 -15.24 4.65 11.45
C GLN A 48 -15.80 5.62 12.50
N TYR A 49 -15.21 5.65 13.69
CA TYR A 49 -15.55 6.61 14.75
C TYR A 49 -15.34 8.06 14.26
N LEU A 50 -14.18 8.38 13.70
CA LEU A 50 -13.90 9.73 13.18
C LEU A 50 -14.86 10.12 12.04
N LYS A 51 -15.27 9.16 11.21
CA LYS A 51 -16.25 9.38 10.15
C LYS A 51 -17.62 9.73 10.73
N GLU A 52 -18.08 8.99 11.72
CA GLU A 52 -19.37 9.25 12.39
C GLU A 52 -19.35 10.63 13.07
N GLU A 53 -18.28 10.93 13.80
CA GLU A 53 -18.06 12.25 14.41
C GLU A 53 -18.03 13.36 13.35
N LEU A 54 -17.41 13.12 12.19
CA LEU A 54 -17.38 14.06 11.08
C LEU A 54 -18.73 14.28 10.41
N ASP A 55 -19.62 13.29 10.41
CA ASP A 55 -20.97 13.43 9.85
C ASP A 55 -21.87 14.22 10.82
N ASP A 56 -21.70 14.05 12.13
CA ASP A 56 -22.53 14.68 13.16
C ASP A 56 -22.08 16.12 13.52
N VAL A 57 -20.79 16.41 13.39
CA VAL A 57 -20.23 17.71 13.81
C VAL A 57 -20.84 18.87 13.03
N LYS A 58 -21.16 19.96 13.74
CA LYS A 58 -21.66 21.23 13.17
C LYS A 58 -20.72 22.40 13.37
N SER A 59 -19.85 22.34 14.38
CA SER A 59 -18.86 23.37 14.65
C SER A 59 -17.66 23.29 13.70
N VAL A 60 -17.22 24.43 13.19
CA VAL A 60 -16.07 24.55 12.27
C VAL A 60 -14.78 24.08 12.94
N ASP A 61 -14.54 24.44 14.20
CA ASP A 61 -13.31 24.08 14.91
C ASP A 61 -13.18 22.57 15.12
N ASN A 62 -14.31 21.92 15.41
CA ASN A 62 -14.36 20.47 15.57
C ASN A 62 -14.19 19.78 14.20
N MET A 63 -14.79 20.31 13.12
CA MET A 63 -14.54 19.80 11.76
C MET A 63 -13.04 19.83 11.43
N LEU A 64 -12.36 20.95 11.71
CA LEU A 64 -10.93 21.09 11.46
C LEU A 64 -10.10 20.13 12.31
N SER A 65 -10.46 19.96 13.58
CA SER A 65 -9.78 19.02 14.49
C SER A 65 -9.88 17.57 13.99
N ILE A 66 -11.05 17.17 13.49
CA ILE A 66 -11.24 15.83 12.91
C ILE A 66 -10.48 15.68 11.59
N LEU A 67 -10.46 16.72 10.74
CA LEU A 67 -9.69 16.70 9.50
C LEU A 67 -8.18 16.57 9.78
N ASP A 68 -7.67 17.22 10.83
CA ASP A 68 -6.28 17.10 11.26
C ASP A 68 -5.96 15.71 11.81
N ALA A 69 -6.88 15.11 12.56
CA ALA A 69 -6.75 13.72 12.98
C ALA A 69 -6.67 12.79 11.76
N LEU A 70 -7.55 12.98 10.77
CA LEU A 70 -7.57 12.18 9.54
C LEU A 70 -6.32 12.36 8.65
N GLU A 71 -5.69 13.54 8.67
CA GLU A 71 -4.45 13.78 7.92
C GLU A 71 -3.27 12.99 8.47
N ARG A 72 -3.24 12.75 9.79
CA ARG A 72 -2.17 11.99 10.46
C ARG A 72 -2.29 10.49 10.25
N LEU A 73 -3.48 10.00 9.89
CA LEU A 73 -3.73 8.57 9.73
C LEU A 73 -3.22 8.04 8.38
N PHE A 74 -2.61 6.85 8.43
CA PHE A 74 -2.27 6.12 7.22
C PHE A 74 -3.51 5.47 6.61
N MET A 75 -4.04 6.08 5.54
CA MET A 75 -5.21 5.57 4.83
C MET A 75 -4.82 4.60 3.72
N SER A 76 -5.03 3.30 3.97
CA SER A 76 -4.86 2.24 2.97
C SER A 76 -6.08 2.13 2.04
N LEU A 77 -5.92 1.44 0.90
CA LEU A 77 -7.05 1.18 -0.01
C LEU A 77 -8.17 0.41 0.69
N GLU A 78 -7.83 -0.60 1.51
CA GLU A 78 -8.81 -1.41 2.22
C GLU A 78 -9.59 -0.59 3.25
N MET A 79 -8.91 0.33 3.94
CA MET A 79 -9.55 1.26 4.89
C MET A 79 -10.55 2.16 4.16
N LEU A 80 -10.15 2.74 3.04
CA LEU A 80 -11.02 3.58 2.21
C LEU A 80 -12.23 2.81 1.67
N GLU A 81 -12.04 1.55 1.25
CA GLU A 81 -13.10 0.66 0.77
C GLU A 81 -14.09 0.27 1.91
N LYS A 82 -13.58 -0.05 3.11
CA LYS A 82 -14.40 -0.48 4.25
C LYS A 82 -15.19 0.65 4.90
N THR A 83 -14.54 1.76 5.24
CA THR A 83 -15.19 2.85 6.00
C THR A 83 -16.02 3.77 5.13
N ARG A 84 -15.70 3.83 3.82
CA ARG A 84 -16.30 4.76 2.85
C ARG A 84 -16.24 6.23 3.28
N ILE A 85 -15.24 6.59 4.09
CA ILE A 85 -15.06 7.94 4.65
C ILE A 85 -14.96 9.04 3.58
N GLY A 86 -14.54 8.71 2.36
CA GLY A 86 -14.53 9.67 1.24
C GLY A 86 -15.93 10.22 0.90
N ILE A 87 -17.00 9.46 1.17
CA ILE A 87 -18.39 9.93 0.99
C ILE A 87 -18.70 10.99 2.05
N SER A 88 -18.35 10.74 3.31
CA SER A 88 -18.55 11.70 4.41
C SER A 88 -17.76 13.00 4.17
N LEU A 89 -16.51 12.92 3.69
CA LEU A 89 -15.78 14.13 3.26
C LEU A 89 -16.46 14.87 2.10
N THR A 90 -17.03 14.15 1.14
CA THR A 90 -17.76 14.78 0.02
C THR A 90 -19.05 15.46 0.50
N ARG A 91 -19.73 14.89 1.49
CA ARG A 91 -20.89 15.51 2.16
C ARG A 91 -20.47 16.74 2.95
N LEU A 92 -19.35 16.65 3.68
CA LEU A 92 -18.76 17.78 4.40
C LEU A 92 -18.51 18.95 3.46
N LEU A 93 -17.85 18.71 2.30
CA LEU A 93 -17.60 19.74 1.29
C LEU A 93 -18.87 20.46 0.82
N ARG A 94 -20.00 19.75 0.73
CA ARG A 94 -21.28 20.32 0.29
C ARG A 94 -21.98 21.11 1.38
N ARG A 95 -21.80 20.74 2.66
CA ARG A 95 -22.52 21.33 3.80
C ARG A 95 -21.71 22.39 4.57
N SER A 96 -20.39 22.40 4.42
CA SER A 96 -19.53 23.36 5.12
C SER A 96 -19.41 24.66 4.33
N ASP A 97 -19.70 25.79 4.96
CA ASP A 97 -19.52 27.13 4.35
C ASP A 97 -18.10 27.69 4.57
N SER A 98 -17.32 27.08 5.47
CA SER A 98 -15.95 27.48 5.74
C SER A 98 -15.00 27.07 4.61
N LYS A 99 -14.38 28.05 3.97
CA LYS A 99 -13.37 27.83 2.91
C LYS A 99 -12.18 27.01 3.39
N GLU A 100 -11.80 27.16 4.65
CA GLU A 100 -10.68 26.41 5.23
C GLU A 100 -11.01 24.92 5.38
N VAL A 101 -12.22 24.61 5.88
CA VAL A 101 -12.72 23.22 5.95
C VAL A 101 -12.79 22.61 4.56
N GLN A 102 -13.32 23.36 3.59
CA GLN A 102 -13.40 22.90 2.20
C GLN A 102 -12.02 22.63 1.59
N TYR A 103 -11.05 23.52 1.83
CA TYR A 103 -9.69 23.38 1.35
C TYR A 103 -9.01 22.12 1.91
N ARG A 104 -9.05 21.93 3.24
CA ARG A 104 -8.45 20.76 3.90
C ARG A 104 -9.11 19.45 3.48
N ALA A 105 -10.44 19.40 3.44
CA ALA A 105 -11.16 18.22 2.98
C ALA A 105 -10.84 17.88 1.50
N THR A 106 -10.71 18.89 0.65
CA THR A 106 -10.30 18.69 -0.76
C THR A 106 -8.89 18.13 -0.85
N LYS A 107 -7.94 18.67 -0.08
CA LYS A 107 -6.56 18.18 -0.03
C LYS A 107 -6.52 16.69 0.36
N LEU A 108 -7.25 16.29 1.40
CA LEU A 108 -7.34 14.89 1.82
C LEU A 108 -7.94 14.00 0.72
N LEU A 109 -9.04 14.43 0.09
CA LEU A 109 -9.65 13.67 -1.01
C LEU A 109 -8.69 13.48 -2.19
N VAL A 110 -7.91 14.48 -2.56
CA VAL A 110 -6.91 14.38 -3.63
C VAL A 110 -5.84 13.34 -3.28
N VAL A 111 -5.29 13.41 -2.06
CA VAL A 111 -4.27 12.47 -1.58
C VAL A 111 -4.83 11.04 -1.55
N TRP A 112 -6.01 10.84 -1.00
CA TRP A 112 -6.63 9.52 -0.88
C TRP A 112 -7.01 8.93 -2.24
N LYS A 113 -7.52 9.75 -3.19
CA LYS A 113 -7.77 9.31 -4.58
C LYS A 113 -6.48 8.86 -5.26
N ALA A 114 -5.40 9.62 -5.10
CA ALA A 114 -4.10 9.25 -5.67
C ALA A 114 -3.56 7.93 -5.07
N THR A 115 -3.69 7.77 -3.75
CA THR A 115 -3.29 6.56 -3.03
C THR A 115 -4.13 5.35 -3.47
N ALA A 116 -5.45 5.49 -3.54
CA ALA A 116 -6.36 4.45 -4.01
C ALA A 116 -6.04 4.04 -5.44
N LYS A 117 -5.86 5.01 -6.36
CA LYS A 117 -5.50 4.73 -7.77
C LYS A 117 -4.19 3.96 -7.89
N LYS A 118 -3.16 4.33 -7.12
CA LYS A 118 -1.88 3.60 -7.09
C LYS A 118 -2.06 2.18 -6.55
N ALA A 119 -2.86 2.00 -5.49
CA ALA A 119 -3.13 0.70 -4.89
C ALA A 119 -3.93 -0.23 -5.83
N ILE A 120 -4.97 0.28 -6.50
CA ILE A 120 -5.76 -0.46 -7.49
C ILE A 120 -4.87 -0.93 -8.65
N ARG A 121 -4.02 -0.05 -9.19
CA ARG A 121 -3.05 -0.43 -10.23
C ARG A 121 -2.10 -1.54 -9.78
N ARG A 122 -1.65 -1.52 -8.52
CA ARG A 122 -0.83 -2.61 -7.95
C ARG A 122 -1.62 -3.91 -7.82
N ARG A 123 -2.89 -3.83 -7.36
CA ARG A 123 -3.79 -4.99 -7.27
C ARG A 123 -4.01 -5.62 -8.65
N ALA A 124 -4.32 -4.81 -9.67
CA ALA A 124 -4.51 -5.27 -11.05
C ALA A 124 -3.25 -5.94 -11.63
N ARG A 125 -2.06 -5.35 -11.44
CA ARG A 125 -0.80 -5.97 -11.88
C ARG A 125 -0.54 -7.32 -11.21
N ARG A 126 -0.84 -7.46 -9.92
CA ARG A 126 -0.70 -8.75 -9.23
C ARG A 126 -1.65 -9.79 -9.81
N VAL A 127 -2.88 -9.42 -10.11
CA VAL A 127 -3.85 -10.33 -10.76
C VAL A 127 -3.37 -10.72 -12.15
N ASP A 128 -2.85 -9.80 -12.94
CA ASP A 128 -2.30 -10.14 -14.27
C ASP A 128 -1.06 -11.03 -14.18
N THR A 129 -0.18 -10.80 -13.20
CA THR A 129 1.06 -11.58 -13.01
C THR A 129 0.83 -12.96 -12.40
N TYR A 130 -0.10 -13.08 -11.45
CA TYR A 130 -0.31 -14.32 -10.66
C TYR A 130 -1.63 -15.03 -10.95
N GLY A 131 -2.63 -14.31 -11.46
CA GLY A 131 -3.96 -14.84 -11.80
C GLY A 131 -4.02 -15.51 -13.18
N ARG A 132 -3.09 -15.19 -14.10
CA ARG A 132 -2.93 -15.96 -15.35
C ARG A 132 -2.49 -17.40 -15.12
N ASN A 133 -1.83 -17.69 -14.00
CA ASN A 133 -1.28 -19.02 -13.69
C ASN A 133 -2.32 -20.03 -13.17
N TYR A 134 -3.59 -19.66 -13.08
CA TYR A 134 -4.68 -20.52 -12.58
C TYR A 134 -5.74 -20.82 -13.66
N ALA A 135 -5.46 -20.52 -14.93
CA ALA A 135 -6.40 -20.69 -16.04
C ALA A 135 -5.97 -21.78 -17.04
N GLU A 136 -5.01 -22.64 -16.69
CA GLU A 136 -4.68 -23.87 -17.43
C GLU A 136 -5.23 -25.10 -16.71
#